data_AF-Q479H9-F1
#
_entry.id   AF-Q479H9-F1
#
_cell.length_a   1.000
_cell.length_b   1.000
_cell.length_c   1.000
_cell.angle_alpha   90.00
_cell.angle_beta   90.00
_cell.angle_gamma   90.00
#
_symmetry.space_group_name_H-M   'P 1'
#
loop_
_entity.id
_entity.type
_entity.pdbx_description
1 polymer ?
#
loop_
_entity_poly.entity_id
_entity_poly.type
_entity_poly.pdbx_seq_one_letter_code
_entity_poly.pdbx_strand_id
1 'polypeptide(L)'
;MASFYSGGGFSGQNYGLNNIFPFAEVWRLEGNLRYFSSKSDNGSGQTNFSPAIKLGYQWRSTMFVESEIGFSDQKTTGINSGSNKREYLYLGLRWDFR
;
A
#
# COMPACT_ATOMS: atom_id res chain seq x y z
N MET A 1 -8.75 -2.78 -7.91
CA MET A 1 -9.23 -1.42 -8.20
C MET A 1 -8.30 -0.78 -9.22
N ALA A 2 -8.84 -0.10 -10.22
CA ALA A 2 -8.09 0.73 -11.14
C ALA A 2 -8.78 2.10 -11.23
N SER A 3 -8.00 3.17 -11.32
CA SER A 3 -8.51 4.52 -11.52
C SER A 3 -7.57 5.32 -12.42
N PHE A 4 -8.17 6.19 -13.21
CA PHE A 4 -7.47 7.07 -14.14
C PHE A 4 -7.95 8.49 -13.88
N TYR A 5 -7.03 9.44 -13.95
CA TYR A 5 -7.35 10.85 -13.80
C TYR A 5 -6.53 11.65 -14.81
N SER A 6 -7.16 12.68 -15.36
CA SER A 6 -6.53 13.63 -16.26
C SER A 6 -7.08 15.02 -15.98
N GLY A 7 -6.21 16.02 -16.10
CA GLY A 7 -6.52 17.43 -15.91
C GLY A 7 -5.52 18.26 -16.70
N GLY A 8 -5.77 19.57 -16.84
CA GLY A 8 -4.91 20.44 -17.65
C GLY A 8 -3.43 20.32 -17.26
N GLY A 9 -2.61 19.77 -18.16
CA GLY A 9 -1.18 19.59 -17.94
C GLY A 9 -0.73 18.27 -17.31
N PHE A 10 -1.64 17.37 -16.90
CA PHE A 10 -1.26 16.12 -16.22
C PHE A 10 -2.24 14.95 -16.43
N SER A 11 -1.69 13.74 -16.38
CA SER A 11 -2.44 12.49 -16.39
C SER A 11 -1.84 11.50 -15.41
N GLY A 12 -2.65 10.57 -14.91
CA GLY A 12 -2.13 9.47 -14.14
C GLY A 12 -3.13 8.34 -13.91
N GLN A 13 -2.57 7.28 -13.36
CA GLN A 13 -3.21 5.99 -13.19
C GLN A 13 -2.82 5.40 -11.84
N ASN A 14 -3.79 4.78 -11.18
CA ASN A 14 -3.58 4.05 -9.94
C ASN A 14 -4.22 2.68 -10.07
N TYR A 15 -3.42 1.65 -9.79
CA TYR A 15 -3.84 0.27 -9.72
C TYR A 15 -3.61 -0.23 -8.30
N GLY A 16 -4.65 -0.82 -7.73
CA GLY A 16 -4.63 -1.42 -6.41
C GLY A 16 -5.12 -2.86 -6.49
N LEU A 17 -4.32 -3.80 -6.03
CA LEU A 17 -4.75 -5.16 -5.73
C LEU A 17 -4.78 -5.32 -4.22
N ASN A 18 -5.89 -5.83 -3.70
CA ASN A 18 -5.97 -6.25 -2.31
C ASN A 18 -6.57 -7.64 -2.28
N ASN A 19 -5.95 -8.53 -1.51
CA ASN A 19 -6.40 -9.89 -1.36
C ASN A 19 -6.38 -10.25 0.12
N ILE A 20 -7.47 -10.82 0.61
CA ILE A 20 -7.58 -11.30 1.98
C ILE A 20 -7.71 -12.82 1.91
N PHE A 21 -6.76 -13.51 2.51
CA PHE A 21 -6.70 -14.96 2.56
C PHE A 21 -6.85 -15.43 4.02
N PRO A 22 -8.07 -15.80 4.44
CA PRO A 22 -8.30 -16.46 5.72
C PRO A 22 -7.92 -17.94 5.56
N PHE A 23 -6.78 -18.35 6.12
CA PHE A 23 -6.29 -19.73 5.97
C PHE A 23 -6.45 -20.58 7.23
N ALA A 24 -6.87 -19.97 8.34
CA ALA A 24 -7.31 -20.65 9.55
C ALA A 24 -8.42 -19.83 10.21
N GLU A 25 -9.14 -20.40 11.18
CA GLU A 25 -10.21 -19.71 11.92
C GLU A 25 -9.72 -18.44 12.62
N VAL A 26 -8.42 -18.36 12.93
CA VAL A 26 -7.80 -17.28 13.69
C VAL A 26 -6.72 -16.51 12.93
N TRP A 27 -6.33 -16.96 11.73
CA TRP A 27 -5.27 -16.32 10.94
C TRP A 27 -5.81 -15.72 9.65
N ARG A 28 -5.46 -14.46 9.42
CA ARG A 28 -5.81 -13.72 8.21
C ARG A 28 -4.55 -13.14 7.60
N LEU A 29 -4.26 -13.50 6.37
CA LEU A 29 -3.22 -12.86 5.57
C LEU A 29 -3.87 -11.84 4.64
N GLU A 30 -3.33 -10.64 4.56
CA GLU A 30 -3.78 -9.60 3.63
C GLU A 30 -2.62 -9.13 2.78
N GLY A 31 -2.73 -9.31 1.46
CA GLY A 31 -1.82 -8.69 0.50
C GLY A 31 -2.38 -7.36 0.03
N ASN A 32 -1.56 -6.32 0.00
CA ASN A 32 -1.85 -5.06 -0.65
C ASN A 32 -0.75 -4.74 -1.66
N LEU A 33 -1.14 -4.42 -2.88
CA LEU A 33 -0.22 -4.00 -3.92
C LEU A 33 -0.78 -2.74 -4.55
N ARG A 34 -0.03 -1.65 -4.48
CA ARG A 34 -0.40 -0.40 -5.15
C ARG A 34 0.66 0.00 -6.15
N TYR A 35 0.22 0.34 -7.35
CA TYR A 35 1.05 0.95 -8.38
C TYR A 35 0.40 2.24 -8.84
N PHE A 36 1.17 3.31 -8.81
CA PHE A 36 0.74 4.64 -9.23
C PHE A 36 1.73 5.19 -10.23
N SER A 37 1.24 5.78 -11.31
CA SER A 37 2.06 6.47 -12.29
C SER A 37 1.36 7.75 -12.72
N SER A 38 2.11 8.84 -12.79
CA SER A 38 1.65 10.13 -13.28
C SER A 38 2.68 10.75 -14.22
N LYS A 39 2.18 11.50 -15.20
CA LYS A 39 2.97 12.24 -16.18
C LYS A 39 2.36 13.62 -16.36
N SER A 40 3.21 14.62 -16.48
CA SER A 40 2.84 16.01 -16.73
C SER A 40 3.43 16.48 -18.06
N ASP A 41 2.77 17.45 -18.70
CA ASP A 41 3.13 17.96 -20.03
C ASP A 41 4.50 18.66 -20.06
N ASN A 42 4.97 19.14 -18.90
CA ASN A 42 6.31 19.70 -18.72
C ASN A 42 7.43 18.64 -18.63
N GLY A 43 7.12 17.37 -18.91
CA GLY A 43 8.07 16.25 -18.87
C GLY A 43 8.35 15.71 -17.46
N SER A 44 7.73 16.26 -16.42
CA SER A 44 7.81 15.70 -15.07
C SER A 44 6.88 14.51 -14.89
N GLY A 45 7.23 13.61 -13.99
CA GLY A 45 6.44 12.41 -13.73
C GLY A 45 6.76 11.80 -12.38
N GLN A 46 5.84 10.96 -11.90
CA GLN A 46 6.02 10.24 -10.65
C GLN A 46 5.53 8.81 -10.81
N THR A 47 6.30 7.85 -10.33
CA THR A 47 5.89 6.45 -10.24
C THR A 47 6.08 5.99 -8.80
N ASN A 48 5.08 5.33 -8.23
CA ASN A 48 5.17 4.75 -6.90
C ASN A 48 4.71 3.28 -6.95
N PHE A 49 5.52 2.40 -6.38
CA PHE A 49 5.20 0.99 -6.23
C PHE A 49 5.28 0.61 -4.76
N SER A 50 4.15 0.18 -4.20
CA SER A 50 4.01 -0.07 -2.76
C SER A 50 3.35 -1.42 -2.49
N PRO A 51 4.13 -2.53 -2.47
CA PRO A 51 3.69 -3.80 -1.93
C PRO A 51 3.70 -3.78 -0.39
N ALA A 52 2.67 -4.38 0.21
CA ALA A 52 2.57 -4.61 1.64
C ALA A 52 1.86 -5.94 1.93
N ILE A 53 2.23 -6.57 3.03
CA ILE A 53 1.61 -7.78 3.53
C ILE A 53 1.30 -7.56 5.00
N LYS A 54 0.06 -7.88 5.38
CA LYS A 54 -0.42 -7.82 6.75
C LYS A 54 -0.82 -9.22 7.21
N LEU A 55 -0.41 -9.58 8.42
CA LEU A 55 -0.78 -10.80 9.10
C LEU A 55 -1.58 -10.43 10.35
N GLY A 56 -2.83 -10.88 10.39
CA GLY A 56 -3.70 -10.79 11.54
C GLY A 56 -3.81 -12.13 12.24
N TYR A 57 -3.66 -12.11 13.56
CA TYR A 57 -3.94 -13.23 14.45
C TYR A 57 -5.02 -12.84 15.45
N GLN A 58 -6.14 -13.56 15.43
CA GLN A 58 -7.21 -13.43 16.40
C GLN A 58 -6.93 -14.35 17.60
N TRP A 59 -6.48 -13.76 18.69
CA TRP A 59 -6.31 -14.45 19.96
C TRP A 59 -7.63 -14.43 20.74
N ARG A 60 -8.34 -15.58 20.75
CA ARG A 60 -9.70 -15.71 21.35
C ARG A 60 -10.67 -14.69 20.74
N SER A 61 -11.83 -14.47 21.37
CA SER A 61 -12.82 -13.51 20.87
C SER A 61 -12.52 -12.05 21.23
N THR A 62 -11.49 -11.78 22.03
CA THR A 62 -11.27 -10.46 22.67
C THR A 62 -9.97 -9.80 22.27
N MET A 63 -9.04 -10.49 21.60
CA MET A 63 -7.73 -9.90 21.29
C MET A 63 -7.34 -10.18 19.84
N PHE A 64 -6.82 -9.17 19.17
CA PHE A 64 -6.31 -9.24 17.81
C PHE A 64 -4.91 -8.67 17.78
N VAL A 65 -4.00 -9.44 17.21
CA VAL A 65 -2.62 -9.03 16.95
C VAL A 65 -2.51 -8.83 15.45
N GLU A 66 -1.95 -7.71 15.03
CA GLU A 66 -1.77 -7.38 13.63
C GLU A 66 -0.33 -6.97 13.41
N SER A 67 0.31 -7.55 12.40
CA SER A 67 1.61 -7.11 11.92
C SER A 67 1.52 -6.78 10.44
N GLU A 68 2.14 -5.69 10.02
CA GLU A 68 2.19 -5.30 8.61
C GLU A 68 3.61 -4.91 8.24
N ILE A 69 4.11 -5.49 7.15
CA ILE A 69 5.37 -5.10 6.55
C ILE A 69 5.09 -4.58 5.15
N GLY A 70 5.74 -3.48 4.80
CA GLY A 70 5.59 -2.91 3.48
C GLY A 70 6.85 -2.22 3.00
N PHE A 71 6.90 -2.13 1.68
CA PHE A 71 7.94 -1.44 0.94
C PHE A 71 7.27 -0.42 0.04
N SER A 72 7.93 0.70 -0.21
CA SER A 72 7.50 1.71 -1.16
C SER A 72 8.71 2.24 -1.91
N ASP A 73 8.68 2.16 -3.23
CA ASP A 73 9.66 2.80 -4.12
C ASP A 73 8.95 3.88 -4.94
N GLN A 74 9.28 5.14 -4.65
CA GLN A 74 8.77 6.30 -5.35
C GLN A 74 9.88 6.96 -6.15
N LYS A 75 9.69 7.05 -7.46
CA LYS A 75 10.58 7.74 -8.38
C LYS A 75 9.89 8.96 -8.96
N THR A 76 10.57 10.10 -8.92
CA THR A 76 10.13 11.36 -9.51
C THR A 76 11.12 11.75 -10.59
N THR A 77 10.62 12.08 -11.77
CA THR A 77 11.40 12.53 -12.94
C THR A 77 11.03 13.97 -13.28
N GLY A 78 11.97 14.74 -13.83
CA GLY A 78 11.79 16.15 -14.17
C GLY A 78 12.85 17.03 -13.51
N ILE A 79 12.54 18.33 -13.35
CA ILE A 79 13.45 19.34 -12.79
C ILE A 79 13.94 18.94 -11.39
N ASN A 80 13.06 18.36 -10.58
CA ASN A 80 13.39 17.80 -9.26
C ASN A 80 13.33 16.27 -9.33
N SER A 81 14.33 15.68 -9.99
CA SER A 81 14.45 14.21 -10.04
C SER A 81 14.89 13.66 -8.68
N GLY A 82 14.29 12.54 -8.27
CA GLY A 82 14.55 11.96 -6.96
C GLY A 82 13.95 10.58 -6.81
N SER A 83 14.56 9.78 -5.95
CA SER A 83 14.09 8.45 -5.59
C SER A 83 13.91 8.40 -4.08
N ASN A 84 12.77 7.91 -3.61
CA ASN A 84 12.49 7.71 -2.21
C ASN A 84 12.07 6.27 -2.00
N LYS A 85 12.85 5.56 -1.20
CA LYS A 85 12.57 4.18 -0.81
C LYS A 85 12.24 4.16 0.67
N ARG A 86 11.11 3.55 1.00
CA ARG A 86 10.64 3.41 2.37
C ARG A 86 10.29 1.98 2.66
N GLU A 87 10.91 1.45 3.70
CA GLU A 87 10.53 0.19 4.32
C GLU A 87 9.86 0.51 5.65
N TYR A 88 8.81 -0.22 5.99
CA TYR A 88 8.14 -0.05 7.27
C TYR A 88 7.65 -1.38 7.82
N LEU A 89 7.62 -1.43 9.15
CA LEU A 89 7.02 -2.49 9.93
C LEU A 89 6.05 -1.84 10.91
N TYR A 90 4.84 -2.36 10.95
CA TYR A 90 3.81 -1.98 11.91
C TYR A 90 3.44 -3.20 12.74
N LEU A 91 3.27 -2.97 14.04
CA LEU A 91 2.79 -3.96 15.01
C LEU A 91 1.66 -3.30 15.79
N GLY A 92 0.50 -3.94 15.78
CA GLY A 92 -0.71 -3.49 16.45
C GLY A 92 -1.27 -4.59 17.33
N LEU A 93 -1.80 -4.20 18.48
CA LEU A 93 -2.60 -5.05 19.33
C LEU A 93 -3.92 -4.34 19.62
N ARG A 94 -5.02 -5.02 19.32
CA ARG A 94 -6.37 -4.57 19.64
C ARG A 94 -6.94 -5.49 20.69
N TRP A 95 -7.27 -4.93 21.84
CA TRP A 95 -7.96 -5.63 22.92
C TRP A 95 -9.39 -5.07 23.03
N ASP A 96 -10.37 -5.93 22.89
CA ASP A 96 -11.79 -5.66 23.14
C ASP A 96 -12.14 -6.06 24.58
N PHE A 97 -12.30 -5.06 25.46
CA PHE A 97 -12.73 -5.27 26.83
C PHE A 97 -14.26 -5.21 26.87
N ARG A 98 -14.90 -6.36 27.07
CA ARG A 98 -16.32 -6.47 27.44
C ARG A 98 -16.45 -6.71 28.93
#